data_AF-A0A181ZF26-F1
#
_entry.id   AF-A0A181ZF26-F1
#
_cell.length_a   1.000
_cell.length_b   1.000
_cell.length_c   1.000
_cell.angle_alpha   90.00
_cell.angle_beta   90.00
_cell.angle_gamma   90.00
#
_symmetry.space_group_name_H-M   'P 1'
#
loop_
_entity.id
_entity.type
_entity.pdbx_description
1 polymer ?
#
loop_
_entity_poly.entity_id
_entity_poly.type
_entity_poly.pdbx_seq_one_letter_code
_entity_poly.pdbx_strand_id
1 'polypeptide(L)'
;MDRRRSVFDGMGPGHDAGDMRTRNSTAVGAIVLATAIALTGCSASPAPAASAPASVSTHSTDRAFAALEHQHDARLGVTAIDTASGHRVSYRSDERFPFASTNKTFIVAAVLAHDSDADLDTIVHYDRSDLLEYAPITSRFVDTGMTVRELIDAAMRFSDNTAANLLVERVGGPDAVERYLRGIGDRTTNVDRVEPDLNEATPGDDRDTTTPAQFASDLRQVLLGKTLDTTDRTLLRDTMLDNTTGAGTVRAGVDPAWPVADKTGTGEYGVRNDIAVVYPTGRAPIVVVVMTATDRSDAKADDPLVAAATKQAVAALR
;
A
#
# COMPACT_ATOMS: atom_id res chain seq x y z
N MET A 1 -20.78 15.76 -4.16
CA MET A 1 -19.32 15.98 -4.16
C MET A 1 -18.83 15.50 -5.49
N ASP A 2 -18.49 16.46 -6.34
CA ASP A 2 -18.14 16.27 -7.74
C ASP A 2 -16.78 15.56 -7.79
N ARG A 3 -16.73 14.30 -8.25
CA ARG A 3 -15.44 13.67 -8.55
C ARG A 3 -14.89 14.46 -9.73
N ARG A 4 -13.88 15.31 -9.50
CA ARG A 4 -13.09 15.86 -10.61
C ARG A 4 -12.51 14.66 -11.33
N ARG A 5 -13.07 14.33 -12.49
CA ARG A 5 -12.52 13.30 -13.39
C ARG A 5 -11.05 13.62 -13.61
N SER A 6 -10.20 12.60 -13.54
CA SER A 6 -8.82 12.76 -13.97
C SER A 6 -8.84 13.29 -15.41
N VAL A 7 -7.91 14.17 -15.76
CA VAL A 7 -7.73 14.63 -17.15
C VAL A 7 -7.42 13.45 -18.11
N PHE A 8 -7.12 12.26 -17.56
CA PHE A 8 -6.90 11.02 -18.31
C PHE A 8 -8.11 10.08 -18.35
N ASP A 9 -9.25 10.42 -17.72
CA ASP A 9 -10.48 9.62 -17.75
C ASP A 9 -11.10 9.65 -19.16
N GLY A 10 -10.75 8.66 -19.98
CA GLY A 10 -11.23 8.50 -21.36
C GLY A 10 -10.38 7.62 -22.28
N MET A 11 -9.30 7.00 -21.77
CA MET A 11 -8.32 6.25 -22.59
C MET A 11 -8.26 4.74 -22.26
N GLY A 12 -9.37 4.15 -21.80
CA GLY A 12 -9.55 2.70 -21.61
C GLY A 12 -11.01 2.28 -21.84
N PRO A 13 -11.29 0.98 -22.13
CA PRO A 13 -12.57 0.53 -22.65
C PRO A 13 -13.67 0.63 -21.58
N GLY A 14 -14.77 1.30 -21.95
CA GLY A 14 -15.89 1.55 -21.06
C GLY A 14 -16.76 0.32 -20.83
N HIS A 15 -17.46 0.32 -19.69
CA HIS A 15 -18.82 -0.19 -19.60
C HIS A 15 -19.59 0.47 -18.46
N ASP A 16 -20.86 0.72 -18.76
CA ASP A 16 -21.92 1.30 -17.94
C ASP A 16 -22.12 0.62 -16.58
N ALA A 17 -22.47 1.42 -15.57
CA ALA A 17 -23.19 0.95 -14.40
C ALA A 17 -24.45 1.79 -14.18
N GLY A 18 -25.59 1.11 -14.25
CA GLY A 18 -26.92 1.65 -14.01
C GLY A 18 -27.26 1.85 -12.53
N ASP A 19 -28.35 2.59 -12.38
CA ASP A 19 -28.87 3.32 -11.24
C ASP A 19 -29.49 2.46 -10.10
N MET A 20 -29.70 3.14 -8.96
CA MET A 20 -30.97 3.20 -8.21
C MET A 20 -31.01 2.74 -6.74
N ARG A 21 -30.86 3.75 -5.86
CA ARG A 21 -31.75 4.19 -4.74
C ARG A 21 -32.06 3.34 -3.49
N THR A 22 -31.80 4.01 -2.34
CA THR A 22 -32.66 4.23 -1.13
C THR A 22 -33.04 3.02 -0.26
N ARG A 23 -33.24 3.08 1.08
CA ARG A 23 -33.65 4.15 2.03
C ARG A 23 -33.50 3.62 3.47
N ASN A 24 -33.24 4.54 4.42
CA ASN A 24 -33.66 4.68 5.84
C ASN A 24 -34.17 3.43 6.63
N SER A 25 -33.94 3.27 7.95
CA SER A 25 -34.37 4.17 9.03
C SER A 25 -33.95 3.61 10.42
N THR A 26 -33.60 4.51 11.37
CA THR A 26 -34.01 4.60 12.81
C THR A 26 -34.00 3.35 13.73
N ALA A 27 -33.81 3.41 15.06
CA ALA A 27 -33.27 4.34 16.06
C ALA A 27 -33.56 3.73 17.46
N VAL A 28 -32.84 4.21 18.49
CA VAL A 28 -33.19 4.29 19.92
C VAL A 28 -33.14 3.03 20.81
N GLY A 29 -32.46 3.18 21.96
CA GLY A 29 -32.72 2.42 23.18
C GLY A 29 -31.64 2.59 24.26
N ALA A 30 -31.74 3.63 25.08
CA ALA A 30 -30.86 3.91 26.23
C ALA A 30 -31.39 3.30 27.55
N ILE A 31 -30.63 3.54 28.65
CA ILE A 31 -30.90 3.35 30.11
C ILE A 31 -29.98 2.24 30.70
N VAL A 32 -28.85 2.53 31.36
CA VAL A 32 -28.58 3.12 32.70
C VAL A 32 -29.12 2.27 33.87
N LEU A 33 -28.25 1.69 34.71
CA LEU A 33 -28.01 2.13 36.10
C LEU A 33 -27.00 1.21 36.83
N ALA A 34 -26.15 1.85 37.65
CA ALA A 34 -25.12 1.28 38.51
C ALA A 34 -25.66 0.59 39.77
N THR A 35 -24.89 -0.32 40.36
CA THR A 35 -24.70 -0.40 41.83
C THR A 35 -23.49 -1.26 42.21
N ALA A 36 -22.95 -0.99 43.39
CA ALA A 36 -21.60 -1.23 43.84
C ALA A 36 -21.47 -2.36 44.89
N ILE A 37 -20.29 -2.98 44.92
CA ILE A 37 -19.49 -3.53 46.04
C ILE A 37 -20.14 -4.57 46.99
N ALA A 38 -19.56 -5.76 46.99
CA ALA A 38 -19.27 -6.52 48.22
C ALA A 38 -17.93 -7.28 48.05
N LEU A 39 -16.94 -6.93 48.89
CA LEU A 39 -15.69 -7.67 49.06
C LEU A 39 -15.95 -8.85 49.99
N THR A 40 -15.91 -10.07 49.46
CA THR A 40 -15.84 -11.30 50.24
C THR A 40 -14.64 -12.12 49.79
N GLY A 41 -13.67 -12.25 50.68
CA GLY A 41 -12.50 -13.10 50.50
C GLY A 41 -12.91 -14.57 50.61
N CYS A 42 -12.78 -15.30 49.51
CA CYS A 42 -12.80 -16.76 49.48
C CYS A 42 -11.44 -17.24 48.99
N SER A 43 -10.73 -17.97 49.85
CA SER A 43 -9.53 -18.72 49.49
C SER A 43 -9.89 -19.80 48.48
N ALA A 44 -9.63 -19.54 47.20
CA ALA A 44 -9.80 -20.52 46.13
C ALA A 44 -8.50 -21.30 45.94
N SER A 45 -8.57 -22.63 46.07
CA SER A 45 -7.56 -23.55 45.55
C SER A 45 -7.22 -23.20 44.09
N PRO A 46 -5.96 -23.35 43.65
CA PRO A 46 -5.59 -23.05 42.28
C PRO A 46 -6.35 -23.99 41.33
N ALA A 47 -7.26 -23.42 40.54
CA ALA A 47 -7.84 -24.10 39.40
C ALA A 47 -6.70 -24.49 38.43
N PRO A 48 -6.77 -25.66 37.78
CA PRO A 48 -5.80 -26.01 36.76
C PRO A 48 -5.80 -24.92 35.70
N ALA A 49 -4.62 -24.33 35.45
CA ALA A 49 -4.44 -23.33 34.42
C ALA A 49 -5.02 -23.87 33.10
N ALA A 50 -6.10 -23.25 32.64
CA ALA A 50 -6.60 -23.50 31.29
C ALA A 50 -5.47 -23.11 30.33
N SER A 51 -4.95 -24.10 29.61
CA SER A 51 -3.99 -23.89 28.53
C SER A 51 -4.56 -22.86 27.57
N ALA A 52 -3.88 -21.72 27.43
CA ALA A 52 -4.20 -20.76 26.38
C ALA A 52 -4.17 -21.48 25.02
N PRO A 53 -5.11 -21.20 24.09
CA PRO A 53 -5.00 -21.74 22.74
C PRO A 53 -3.88 -20.96 22.05
N ALA A 54 -2.65 -21.46 22.13
CA ALA A 54 -1.51 -20.91 21.41
C ALA A 54 -1.17 -21.81 20.21
N SER A 55 -0.76 -21.13 19.13
CA SER A 55 0.12 -21.56 18.02
C SER A 55 -0.37 -22.40 16.83
N VAL A 56 -1.58 -22.96 16.80
CA VAL A 56 -1.98 -23.80 15.63
C VAL A 56 -2.24 -22.98 14.34
N SER A 57 -2.84 -21.79 14.46
CA SER A 57 -3.19 -20.94 13.31
C SER A 57 -1.99 -20.29 12.62
N THR A 58 -1.00 -19.82 13.41
CA THR A 58 0.23 -19.22 12.88
C THR A 58 1.07 -20.26 12.13
N HIS A 59 1.20 -21.47 12.69
CA HIS A 59 1.95 -22.55 12.05
C HIS A 59 1.30 -23.06 10.75
N SER A 60 -0.03 -22.98 10.60
CA SER A 60 -0.67 -23.34 9.32
C SER A 60 -0.45 -22.29 8.24
N THR A 61 -0.48 -21.01 8.61
CA THR A 61 -0.29 -19.90 7.67
C THR A 61 1.16 -19.81 7.19
N ASP A 62 2.14 -19.97 8.09
CA ASP A 62 3.56 -20.00 7.72
C ASP A 62 3.87 -21.13 6.73
N ARG A 63 3.30 -22.33 6.95
CA ARG A 63 3.45 -23.45 6.01
C ARG A 63 2.84 -23.14 4.64
N ALA A 64 1.71 -22.43 4.59
CA ALA A 64 1.08 -22.04 3.34
C ALA A 64 1.96 -21.03 2.57
N PHE A 65 2.55 -20.05 3.25
CA PHE A 65 3.48 -19.11 2.61
C PHE A 65 4.79 -19.77 2.17
N ALA A 66 5.36 -20.66 2.99
CA ALA A 66 6.55 -21.43 2.59
C ALA A 66 6.27 -22.31 1.36
N ALA A 67 5.08 -22.90 1.26
CA ALA A 67 4.67 -23.65 0.07
C ALA A 67 4.58 -22.76 -1.18
N LEU A 68 4.14 -21.51 -1.05
CA LEU A 68 4.14 -20.53 -2.14
C LEU A 68 5.57 -20.15 -2.55
N GLU A 69 6.49 -19.93 -1.61
CA GLU A 69 7.91 -19.69 -1.94
C GLU A 69 8.49 -20.84 -2.78
N HIS A 70 8.23 -22.09 -2.36
CA HIS A 70 8.68 -23.27 -3.10
C HIS A 70 8.03 -23.43 -4.47
N GLN A 71 6.73 -23.15 -4.59
CA GLN A 71 5.99 -23.30 -5.84
C GLN A 71 6.42 -22.27 -6.89
N HIS A 72 6.70 -21.04 -6.45
CA HIS A 72 7.01 -19.91 -7.32
C HIS A 72 8.51 -19.63 -7.44
N ASP A 73 9.35 -20.36 -6.71
CA ASP A 73 10.81 -20.22 -6.73
C ASP A 73 11.25 -18.77 -6.45
N ALA A 74 10.64 -18.19 -5.41
CA ALA A 74 10.81 -16.80 -5.01
C ALA A 74 10.72 -16.64 -3.48
N ARG A 75 11.40 -15.62 -2.95
CA ARG A 75 11.27 -15.21 -1.55
C ARG A 75 10.04 -14.32 -1.39
N LEU A 76 9.27 -14.54 -0.33
CA LEU A 76 7.98 -13.90 -0.07
C LEU A 76 7.98 -13.21 1.31
N GLY A 77 7.69 -11.92 1.32
CA GLY A 77 7.44 -11.13 2.53
C GLY A 77 5.98 -10.69 2.58
N VAL A 78 5.29 -10.92 3.71
CA VAL A 78 3.87 -10.60 3.88
C VAL A 78 3.64 -9.90 5.21
N THR A 79 2.82 -8.85 5.18
CA THR A 79 2.14 -8.32 6.36
C THR A 79 0.70 -7.97 6.01
N ALA A 80 -0.26 -8.50 6.77
CA ALA A 80 -1.66 -8.08 6.66
C ALA A 80 -2.21 -7.72 8.05
N ILE A 81 -3.02 -6.65 8.13
CA ILE A 81 -3.51 -6.09 9.39
C ILE A 81 -5.00 -5.78 9.26
N ASP A 82 -5.84 -6.44 10.07
CA ASP A 82 -7.23 -6.01 10.27
C ASP A 82 -7.24 -4.78 11.18
N THR A 83 -7.70 -3.64 10.66
CA THR A 83 -7.58 -2.37 11.38
C THR A 83 -8.59 -2.18 12.50
N ALA A 84 -9.66 -2.99 12.57
CA ALA A 84 -10.61 -2.94 13.67
C ALA A 84 -10.04 -3.63 14.92
N SER A 85 -9.45 -4.81 14.73
CA SER A 85 -8.95 -5.66 15.82
C SER A 85 -7.47 -5.45 16.14
N GLY A 86 -6.69 -4.96 15.17
CA GLY A 86 -5.24 -4.96 15.22
C GLY A 86 -4.60 -6.34 15.02
N HIS A 87 -5.39 -7.37 14.68
CA HIS A 87 -4.87 -8.70 14.37
C HIS A 87 -3.95 -8.62 13.14
N ARG A 88 -2.76 -9.24 13.25
CA ARG A 88 -1.74 -9.23 12.22
C ARG A 88 -1.41 -10.65 11.75
N VAL A 89 -1.28 -10.81 10.45
CA VAL A 89 -0.65 -11.96 9.80
C VAL A 89 0.68 -11.48 9.24
N SER A 90 1.75 -12.25 9.44
CA SER A 90 3.11 -11.84 9.09
C SER A 90 3.94 -13.04 8.67
N TYR A 91 4.75 -12.88 7.62
CA TYR A 91 5.70 -13.87 7.13
C TYR A 91 6.91 -13.16 6.55
N ARG A 92 8.12 -13.44 7.05
CA ARG A 92 9.35 -12.68 6.74
C ARG A 92 9.16 -11.17 6.81
N SER A 93 8.30 -10.71 7.72
CA SER A 93 7.80 -9.32 7.72
C SER A 93 8.86 -8.28 8.09
N ASP A 94 9.95 -8.72 8.72
CA ASP A 94 11.06 -7.88 9.15
C ASP A 94 12.31 -8.08 8.29
N GLU A 95 12.24 -8.91 7.24
CA GLU A 95 13.31 -9.04 6.25
C GLU A 95 13.24 -7.90 5.23
N ARG A 96 14.40 -7.48 4.71
CA ARG A 96 14.49 -6.45 3.68
C ARG A 96 14.07 -6.99 2.30
N PHE A 97 13.34 -6.15 1.56
CA PHE A 97 12.99 -6.35 0.16
C PHE A 97 13.17 -5.01 -0.58
N PRO A 98 13.64 -5.03 -1.85
CA PRO A 98 13.61 -3.86 -2.72
C PRO A 98 12.17 -3.37 -2.87
N PHE A 99 11.92 -2.08 -2.68
CA PHE A 99 10.55 -1.56 -2.76
C PHE A 99 10.06 -1.37 -4.20
N ALA A 100 10.96 -1.10 -5.14
CA ALA A 100 10.65 -0.63 -6.49
C ALA A 100 9.56 0.48 -6.48
N SER A 101 8.69 0.50 -7.50
CA SER A 101 7.63 1.52 -7.63
C SER A 101 6.59 1.59 -6.50
N THR A 102 6.60 0.70 -5.50
CA THR A 102 5.73 0.86 -4.31
C THR A 102 6.10 2.10 -3.48
N ASN A 103 7.37 2.54 -3.55
CA ASN A 103 7.82 3.77 -2.88
C ASN A 103 7.19 5.04 -3.47
N LYS A 104 6.62 5.00 -4.68
CA LYS A 104 5.88 6.14 -5.26
C LYS A 104 4.73 6.60 -4.36
N THR A 105 4.12 5.70 -3.58
CA THR A 105 3.14 6.07 -2.55
C THR A 105 3.71 7.06 -1.53
N PHE A 106 4.95 6.85 -1.09
CA PHE A 106 5.60 7.67 -0.08
C PHE A 106 6.29 8.91 -0.67
N ILE A 107 6.72 8.86 -1.93
CA ILE A 107 7.11 10.04 -2.70
C ILE A 107 5.92 11.01 -2.77
N VAL A 108 4.74 10.53 -3.18
CA VAL A 108 3.53 11.35 -3.24
C VAL A 108 3.13 11.86 -1.86
N ALA A 109 3.17 11.01 -0.83
CA ALA A 109 2.87 11.45 0.53
C ALA A 109 3.83 12.55 1.02
N ALA A 110 5.12 12.49 0.65
CA ALA A 110 6.08 13.54 0.96
C ALA A 110 5.77 14.85 0.22
N VAL A 111 5.39 14.78 -1.06
CA VAL A 111 4.95 15.96 -1.84
C VAL A 111 3.73 16.59 -1.20
N LEU A 112 2.71 15.79 -0.87
CA LEU A 112 1.47 16.30 -0.26
C LEU A 112 1.71 16.94 1.12
N ALA A 113 2.65 16.42 1.90
CA ALA A 113 3.01 17.03 3.18
C ALA A 113 3.88 18.29 3.04
N HIS A 114 4.58 18.44 1.90
CA HIS A 114 5.45 19.58 1.61
C HIS A 114 4.67 20.75 1.00
N ASP A 115 3.76 20.46 0.08
CA ASP A 115 3.03 21.42 -0.74
C ASP A 115 1.70 21.86 -0.12
N SER A 116 1.26 23.07 -0.45
CA SER A 116 -0.14 23.47 -0.25
C SER A 116 -1.02 23.01 -1.41
N ASP A 117 -2.35 23.00 -1.23
CA ASP A 117 -3.29 22.66 -2.31
C ASP A 117 -3.12 23.55 -3.56
N ALA A 118 -2.73 24.82 -3.37
CA ALA A 118 -2.45 25.73 -4.48
C ALA A 118 -1.16 25.37 -5.22
N ASP A 119 -0.16 24.85 -4.52
CA ASP A 119 1.09 24.39 -5.11
C ASP A 119 0.86 23.16 -6.00
N LEU A 120 -0.13 22.31 -5.67
CA LEU A 120 -0.49 21.13 -6.46
C LEU A 120 -1.02 21.48 -7.86
N ASP A 121 -1.55 22.70 -8.04
CA ASP A 121 -2.09 23.17 -9.32
C ASP A 121 -1.02 23.94 -10.15
N THR A 122 0.22 24.02 -9.67
CA THR A 122 1.34 24.62 -10.42
C THR A 122 1.84 23.69 -11.52
N ILE A 123 2.14 24.25 -12.69
CA ILE A 123 2.69 23.49 -13.85
C ILE A 123 4.19 23.29 -13.66
N VAL A 124 4.61 22.03 -13.78
CA VAL A 124 6.00 21.60 -13.89
C VAL A 124 6.31 21.40 -15.37
N HIS A 125 7.27 22.16 -15.88
CA HIS A 125 7.84 21.97 -17.21
C HIS A 125 9.08 21.08 -17.11
N TYR A 126 9.24 20.19 -18.07
CA TYR A 126 10.34 19.25 -18.18
C TYR A 126 10.68 19.02 -19.64
N ASP A 127 11.91 18.61 -19.92
CA ASP A 127 12.44 18.43 -21.25
C ASP A 127 12.34 16.98 -21.72
N ARG A 128 12.49 16.77 -23.03
CA ARG A 128 12.56 15.41 -23.61
C ARG A 128 13.71 14.58 -23.03
N SER A 129 14.78 15.23 -22.56
CA SER A 129 15.92 14.58 -21.90
C SER A 129 15.58 14.00 -20.53
N ASP A 130 14.50 14.48 -19.90
CA ASP A 130 14.08 14.02 -18.57
C ASP A 130 13.21 12.77 -18.68
N LEU A 131 12.72 12.43 -19.88
CA LEU A 131 11.88 11.26 -20.10
C LEU A 131 12.67 9.96 -19.91
N LEU A 132 12.21 9.14 -18.98
CA LEU A 132 12.66 7.76 -18.82
C LEU A 132 11.95 6.81 -19.78
N GLU A 133 12.48 5.58 -19.91
CA GLU A 133 11.93 4.55 -20.79
C GLU A 133 10.45 4.26 -20.49
N TYR A 134 10.10 4.13 -19.21
CA TYR A 134 8.71 3.92 -18.78
C TYR A 134 8.06 5.23 -18.35
N ALA A 135 7.55 5.96 -19.34
CA ALA A 135 6.92 7.29 -19.18
C ALA A 135 5.57 7.37 -19.93
N PRO A 136 4.59 6.51 -19.63
CA PRO A 136 3.35 6.37 -20.43
C PRO A 136 2.47 7.63 -20.47
N ILE A 137 2.60 8.51 -19.48
CA ILE A 137 1.82 9.76 -19.40
C ILE A 137 2.70 10.95 -19.71
N THR A 138 3.81 11.12 -18.98
CA THR A 138 4.66 12.32 -19.08
C THR A 138 5.23 12.54 -20.48
N SER A 139 5.51 11.48 -21.23
CA SER A 139 5.97 11.58 -22.64
C SER A 139 5.02 12.33 -23.56
N ARG A 140 3.74 12.44 -23.19
CA ARG A 140 2.68 13.08 -23.99
C ARG A 140 2.50 14.57 -23.71
N PHE A 141 3.09 15.06 -22.63
CA PHE A 141 2.88 16.42 -22.11
C PHE A 141 4.16 17.25 -22.03
N VAL A 142 5.27 16.80 -22.63
CA VAL A 142 6.56 17.53 -22.62
C VAL A 142 6.39 18.97 -23.10
N ASP A 143 5.64 19.19 -24.18
CA ASP A 143 5.49 20.52 -24.78
C ASP A 143 4.64 21.48 -23.93
N THR A 144 3.78 20.97 -23.04
CA THR A 144 2.86 21.76 -22.21
C THR A 144 3.23 21.80 -20.74
N GLY A 145 4.04 20.85 -20.27
CA GLY A 145 4.16 20.54 -18.86
C GLY A 145 2.90 19.85 -18.30
N MET A 146 2.98 19.51 -17.02
CA MET A 146 1.88 18.91 -16.24
C MET A 146 1.81 19.59 -14.88
N THR A 147 0.63 19.73 -14.32
CA THR A 147 0.49 20.15 -12.92
C THR A 147 1.06 19.09 -11.98
N VAL A 148 1.48 19.49 -10.78
CA VAL A 148 1.95 18.55 -9.74
C VAL A 148 0.86 17.50 -9.44
N ARG A 149 -0.41 17.91 -9.41
CA ARG A 149 -1.55 17.00 -9.23
C ARG A 149 -1.66 15.96 -10.35
N GLU A 150 -1.41 16.36 -11.60
CA GLU A 150 -1.38 15.43 -12.74
C GLU A 150 -0.16 14.50 -12.69
N LEU A 151 0.99 14.97 -12.22
CA LEU A 151 2.16 14.12 -11.99
C LEU A 151 1.91 13.09 -10.88
N ILE A 152 1.20 13.47 -9.81
CA ILE A 152 0.76 12.54 -8.76
C ILE A 152 -0.14 11.45 -9.35
N ASP A 153 -1.16 11.82 -10.14
CA ASP A 153 -2.03 10.84 -10.79
C ASP A 153 -1.26 9.95 -11.77
N ALA A 154 -0.32 10.50 -12.55
CA ALA A 154 0.55 9.72 -13.45
C ALA A 154 1.42 8.69 -12.71
N ALA A 155 2.09 9.11 -11.64
CA ALA A 155 2.96 8.27 -10.83
C ALA A 155 2.17 7.17 -10.08
N MET A 156 0.98 7.48 -9.58
CA MET A 156 0.18 6.52 -8.81
C MET A 156 -0.62 5.58 -9.71
N ARG A 157 -1.36 6.14 -10.68
CA ARG A 157 -2.30 5.40 -11.52
C ARG A 157 -1.63 4.53 -12.57
N PHE A 158 -0.55 5.04 -13.16
CA PHE A 158 0.16 4.42 -14.28
C PHE A 158 1.60 4.05 -13.96
N SER A 159 2.07 4.30 -12.73
CA SER A 159 3.46 4.03 -12.32
C SER A 159 4.50 4.75 -13.19
N ASP A 160 4.18 5.92 -13.75
CA ASP A 160 5.06 6.70 -14.62
C ASP A 160 6.36 7.08 -13.89
N ASN A 161 7.50 6.67 -14.45
CA ASN A 161 8.79 6.84 -13.78
C ASN A 161 9.31 8.27 -13.84
N THR A 162 9.13 8.96 -14.96
CA THR A 162 9.48 10.38 -15.07
C THR A 162 8.66 11.21 -14.09
N ALA A 163 7.35 10.93 -13.97
CA ALA A 163 6.51 11.64 -13.00
C ALA A 163 7.02 11.46 -11.57
N ALA A 164 7.44 10.25 -11.19
CA ALA A 164 8.05 10.02 -9.89
C ALA A 164 9.36 10.80 -9.71
N ASN A 165 10.24 10.85 -10.71
CA ASN A 165 11.49 11.61 -10.60
C ASN A 165 11.24 13.12 -10.45
N LEU A 166 10.31 13.68 -11.22
CA LEU A 166 9.92 15.09 -11.10
C LEU A 166 9.34 15.41 -9.71
N LEU A 167 8.56 14.49 -9.14
CA LEU A 167 8.02 14.62 -7.78
C LEU A 167 9.12 14.50 -6.71
N VAL A 168 10.10 13.62 -6.91
CA VAL A 168 11.27 13.50 -6.01
C VAL A 168 12.13 14.76 -6.07
N GLU A 169 12.40 15.29 -7.26
CA GLU A 169 13.15 16.55 -7.43
C GLU A 169 12.46 17.70 -6.69
N ARG A 170 11.13 17.80 -6.84
CA ARG A 170 10.32 18.83 -6.20
C ARG A 170 10.48 18.89 -4.69
N VAL A 171 10.56 17.74 -4.01
CA VAL A 171 10.75 17.70 -2.55
C VAL A 171 12.21 17.83 -2.12
N GLY A 172 13.15 17.87 -3.07
CA GLY A 172 14.58 18.04 -2.82
C GLY A 172 15.38 16.73 -2.82
N GLY A 173 14.95 15.72 -3.56
CA GLY A 173 15.69 14.48 -3.78
C GLY A 173 15.28 13.31 -2.86
N PRO A 174 15.91 12.13 -3.05
CA PRO A 174 15.59 10.91 -2.28
C PRO A 174 15.75 11.09 -0.76
N ASP A 175 16.76 11.84 -0.31
CA ASP A 175 16.97 12.20 1.10
C ASP A 175 15.76 12.95 1.72
N ALA A 176 15.01 13.71 0.93
CA ALA A 176 13.81 14.38 1.41
C ALA A 176 12.65 13.42 1.63
N VAL A 177 12.50 12.44 0.73
CA VAL A 177 11.52 11.35 0.88
C VAL A 177 11.88 10.50 2.10
N GLU A 178 13.15 10.14 2.28
CA GLU A 178 13.60 9.42 3.47
C GLU A 178 13.35 10.24 4.74
N ARG A 179 13.68 11.54 4.76
CA ARG A 179 13.37 12.42 5.90
C ARG A 179 11.88 12.48 6.22
N TYR A 180 11.02 12.51 5.20
CA TYR A 180 9.57 12.44 5.40
C TYR A 180 9.17 11.13 6.08
N LEU A 181 9.67 9.98 5.58
CA LEU A 181 9.47 8.67 6.21
C LEU A 181 9.96 8.69 7.67
N ARG A 182 11.12 9.27 7.94
CA ARG A 182 11.62 9.46 9.31
C ARG A 182 10.66 10.29 10.17
N GLY A 183 10.02 11.31 9.60
CA GLY A 183 9.03 12.16 10.27
C GLY A 183 7.78 11.40 10.72
N ILE A 184 7.34 10.39 9.96
CA ILE A 184 6.16 9.57 10.29
C ILE A 184 6.50 8.34 11.16
N GLY A 185 7.76 8.17 11.54
CA GLY A 185 8.23 7.14 12.48
C GLY A 185 8.96 5.96 11.84
N ASP A 186 9.17 5.97 10.52
CA ASP A 186 9.96 4.95 9.83
C ASP A 186 11.45 5.09 10.20
N ARG A 187 12.10 4.00 10.55
CA ARG A 187 13.54 3.92 10.86
C ARG A 187 14.23 2.81 10.06
N THR A 188 13.56 2.25 9.06
CA THR A 188 13.92 1.01 8.39
C THR A 188 14.11 1.22 6.89
N THR A 189 13.23 1.98 6.23
CA THR A 189 13.32 2.18 4.77
C THR A 189 14.54 3.01 4.40
N ASN A 190 15.31 2.59 3.40
CA ASN A 190 16.41 3.36 2.83
C ASN A 190 15.99 3.86 1.45
N VAL A 191 16.03 5.16 1.20
CA VAL A 191 15.71 5.75 -0.12
C VAL A 191 16.97 6.41 -0.65
N ASP A 192 17.64 5.76 -1.59
CA ASP A 192 19.00 6.14 -1.98
C ASP A 192 19.04 6.69 -3.41
N ARG A 193 18.17 6.19 -4.29
CA ARG A 193 18.19 6.49 -5.73
C ARG A 193 16.83 6.89 -6.28
N VAL A 194 16.86 7.40 -7.50
CA VAL A 194 15.69 7.74 -8.31
C VAL A 194 15.45 6.68 -9.39
N GLU A 195 14.36 6.79 -10.14
CA GLU A 195 14.13 5.91 -11.29
C GLU A 195 15.17 6.17 -12.39
N PRO A 196 15.59 5.14 -13.15
CA PRO A 196 15.22 3.73 -12.99
C PRO A 196 16.12 2.96 -12.00
N ASP A 197 17.21 3.57 -11.53
CA ASP A 197 18.28 2.89 -10.78
C ASP A 197 17.83 2.26 -9.46
N LEU A 198 16.78 2.80 -8.83
CA LEU A 198 16.18 2.22 -7.62
C LEU A 198 15.60 0.80 -7.83
N ASN A 199 15.47 0.34 -9.08
CA ASN A 199 14.94 -0.99 -9.42
C ASN A 199 16.02 -2.06 -9.64
N GLU A 200 17.31 -1.72 -9.47
CA GLU A 200 18.44 -2.67 -9.66
C GLU A 200 18.28 -3.91 -8.78
N ALA A 201 17.76 -3.75 -7.55
CA ALA A 201 17.35 -4.86 -6.68
C ALA A 201 18.43 -5.95 -6.45
N THR A 202 19.71 -5.60 -6.60
CA THR A 202 20.83 -6.53 -6.47
C THR A 202 20.77 -7.25 -5.11
N PRO A 203 20.77 -8.60 -5.09
CA PRO A 203 20.67 -9.37 -3.86
C PRO A 203 21.75 -8.99 -2.83
N GLY A 204 21.33 -8.60 -1.64
CA GLY A 204 22.21 -8.17 -0.55
C GLY A 204 22.58 -6.68 -0.54
N ASP A 205 22.11 -5.90 -1.53
CA ASP A 205 22.15 -4.44 -1.48
C ASP A 205 20.98 -3.92 -0.63
N ASP A 206 21.30 -3.14 0.40
CA ASP A 206 20.30 -2.56 1.30
C ASP A 206 19.71 -1.24 0.77
N ARG A 207 20.27 -0.68 -0.31
CA ARG A 207 19.75 0.54 -0.93
C ARG A 207 18.37 0.31 -1.54
N ASP A 208 17.48 1.29 -1.40
CA ASP A 208 16.12 1.24 -1.96
C ASP A 208 15.28 0.04 -1.45
N THR A 209 15.50 -0.31 -0.18
CA THR A 209 14.82 -1.42 0.50
C THR A 209 14.00 -0.96 1.69
N THR A 210 13.01 -1.77 2.04
CA THR A 210 12.20 -1.67 3.27
C THR A 210 11.84 -3.07 3.77
N THR A 211 10.98 -3.17 4.77
CA THR A 211 10.37 -4.44 5.20
C THR A 211 8.85 -4.41 5.03
N PRO A 212 8.19 -5.56 4.82
CA PRO A 212 6.73 -5.63 4.74
C PRO A 212 6.02 -5.01 5.95
N ALA A 213 6.57 -5.22 7.16
CA ALA A 213 6.02 -4.65 8.39
C ALA A 213 6.12 -3.12 8.41
N GLN A 214 7.25 -2.57 7.96
CA GLN A 214 7.46 -1.12 7.92
C GLN A 214 6.50 -0.47 6.93
N PHE A 215 6.46 -0.95 5.68
CA PHE A 215 5.53 -0.41 4.68
C PHE A 215 4.06 -0.56 5.07
N ALA A 216 3.67 -1.62 5.80
CA ALA A 216 2.32 -1.73 6.32
C ALA A 216 2.01 -0.65 7.39
N SER A 217 3.01 -0.31 8.22
CA SER A 217 2.88 0.79 9.19
C SER A 217 2.76 2.14 8.49
N ASP A 218 3.63 2.42 7.52
CA ASP A 218 3.66 3.71 6.81
C ASP A 218 2.41 3.90 5.97
N LEU A 219 1.97 2.85 5.26
CA LEU A 219 0.73 2.88 4.47
C LEU A 219 -0.48 3.17 5.36
N ARG A 220 -0.53 2.56 6.56
CA ARG A 220 -1.58 2.87 7.54
C ARG A 220 -1.53 4.33 7.98
N GLN A 221 -0.34 4.90 8.20
CA GLN A 221 -0.20 6.29 8.60
C GLN A 221 -0.72 7.25 7.54
N VAL A 222 -0.29 7.08 6.28
CA VAL A 222 -0.62 8.02 5.19
C VAL A 222 -2.05 7.87 4.67
N LEU A 223 -2.64 6.66 4.69
CA LEU A 223 -4.02 6.45 4.18
C LEU A 223 -5.11 6.42 5.25
N LEU A 224 -4.79 6.06 6.49
CA LEU A 224 -5.78 5.87 7.57
C LEU A 224 -5.48 6.71 8.81
N GLY A 225 -4.23 7.10 9.01
CA GLY A 225 -3.75 7.95 10.10
C GLY A 225 -4.02 9.44 9.87
N LYS A 226 -3.28 10.29 10.59
CA LYS A 226 -3.44 11.75 10.57
C LYS A 226 -2.16 12.46 10.11
N THR A 227 -1.24 11.75 9.45
CA THR A 227 0.03 12.33 8.97
C THR A 227 -0.18 13.25 7.77
N LEU A 228 -1.19 12.96 6.95
CA LEU A 228 -1.70 13.85 5.92
C LEU A 228 -3.03 14.46 6.37
N ASP A 229 -3.34 15.64 5.85
CA ASP A 229 -4.66 16.22 6.05
C ASP A 229 -5.74 15.41 5.29
N THR A 230 -7.02 15.78 5.47
CA THR A 230 -8.11 15.00 4.87
C THR A 230 -8.19 15.12 3.35
N THR A 231 -7.83 16.27 2.78
CA THR A 231 -7.83 16.52 1.34
C THR A 231 -6.71 15.72 0.68
N ASP A 232 -5.50 15.81 1.22
CA ASP A 232 -4.33 15.11 0.69
C ASP A 232 -4.46 13.60 0.79
N ARG A 233 -4.90 13.11 1.95
CA ARG A 233 -5.17 11.68 2.14
C ARG A 233 -6.25 11.17 1.19
N THR A 234 -7.24 12.01 0.87
CA THR A 234 -8.28 11.65 -0.11
C THR A 234 -7.69 11.56 -1.51
N LEU A 235 -6.85 12.52 -1.91
CA LEU A 235 -6.17 12.48 -3.20
C LEU A 235 -5.27 11.24 -3.35
N LEU A 236 -4.44 10.95 -2.36
CA LEU A 236 -3.59 9.76 -2.37
C LEU A 236 -4.43 8.47 -2.43
N ARG A 237 -5.47 8.37 -1.60
CA ARG A 237 -6.36 7.20 -1.63
C ARG A 237 -7.03 7.03 -2.98
N ASP A 238 -7.60 8.09 -3.54
CA ASP A 238 -8.40 7.99 -4.77
C ASP A 238 -7.52 7.65 -5.98
N THR A 239 -6.32 8.19 -6.07
CA THR A 239 -5.35 7.79 -7.12
C THR A 239 -4.90 6.33 -6.98
N MET A 240 -4.77 5.81 -5.74
CA MET A 240 -4.50 4.39 -5.50
C MET A 240 -5.69 3.48 -5.79
N LEU A 241 -6.93 3.94 -5.53
CA LEU A 241 -8.14 3.21 -5.92
C LEU A 241 -8.23 3.08 -7.44
N ASP A 242 -7.84 4.13 -8.15
CA ASP A 242 -7.87 4.16 -9.62
C ASP A 242 -6.64 3.51 -10.27
N ASN A 243 -5.68 2.96 -9.50
CA ASN A 243 -4.48 2.31 -10.02
C ASN A 243 -4.82 1.27 -11.11
N THR A 244 -4.08 1.32 -12.23
CA THR A 244 -4.30 0.45 -13.40
C THR A 244 -3.36 -0.75 -13.43
N THR A 245 -2.35 -0.78 -12.55
CA THR A 245 -1.24 -1.75 -12.61
C THR A 245 -1.42 -3.00 -11.73
N GLY A 246 -2.43 -3.01 -10.85
CA GLY A 246 -2.60 -4.02 -9.79
C GLY A 246 -3.69 -5.07 -10.01
N ALA A 247 -4.23 -5.20 -11.23
CA ALA A 247 -5.33 -6.13 -11.50
C ALA A 247 -4.98 -7.60 -11.17
N GLY A 248 -3.73 -8.02 -11.42
CA GLY A 248 -3.24 -9.38 -11.20
C GLY A 248 -2.66 -9.65 -9.80
N THR A 249 -2.57 -8.63 -8.94
CA THR A 249 -1.84 -8.71 -7.65
C THR A 249 -2.80 -8.78 -6.46
N VAL A 250 -2.77 -7.85 -5.50
CA VAL A 250 -3.65 -7.86 -4.32
C VAL A 250 -5.13 -7.90 -4.73
N ARG A 251 -5.51 -7.18 -5.80
CA ARG A 251 -6.89 -7.17 -6.30
C ARG A 251 -7.40 -8.56 -6.68
N ALA A 252 -6.55 -9.41 -7.25
CA ALA A 252 -6.89 -10.79 -7.61
C ALA A 252 -6.92 -11.74 -6.39
N GLY A 253 -6.36 -11.33 -5.26
CA GLY A 253 -6.32 -12.11 -4.01
C GLY A 253 -7.50 -11.86 -3.06
N VAL A 254 -8.38 -10.91 -3.36
CA VAL A 254 -9.52 -10.53 -2.52
C VAL A 254 -10.86 -10.70 -3.23
N ASP A 255 -11.96 -10.43 -2.53
CA ASP A 255 -13.29 -10.40 -3.16
C ASP A 255 -13.33 -9.27 -4.21
N PRO A 256 -13.71 -9.54 -5.46
CA PRO A 256 -13.72 -8.53 -6.53
C PRO A 256 -14.71 -7.38 -6.27
N ALA A 257 -15.64 -7.51 -5.33
CA ALA A 257 -16.52 -6.43 -4.92
C ALA A 257 -15.86 -5.45 -3.93
N TRP A 258 -14.70 -5.77 -3.37
CA TRP A 258 -14.01 -4.91 -2.40
C TRP A 258 -13.14 -3.88 -3.14
N PRO A 259 -13.32 -2.57 -2.89
CA PRO A 259 -12.37 -1.57 -3.35
C PRO A 259 -10.98 -1.81 -2.78
N VAL A 260 -9.95 -1.61 -3.60
CA VAL A 260 -8.55 -1.78 -3.23
C VAL A 260 -7.79 -0.53 -3.65
N ALA A 261 -7.26 0.20 -2.67
CA ALA A 261 -6.33 1.30 -2.91
C ALA A 261 -4.91 0.71 -2.85
N ASP A 262 -4.31 0.44 -4.00
CA ASP A 262 -3.02 -0.23 -4.11
C ASP A 262 -1.96 0.52 -4.91
N LYS A 263 -0.71 0.13 -4.72
CA LYS A 263 0.42 0.52 -5.56
C LYS A 263 1.34 -0.69 -5.75
N THR A 264 1.56 -1.05 -7.01
CA THR A 264 2.49 -2.12 -7.39
C THR A 264 3.94 -1.63 -7.50
N GLY A 265 4.88 -2.58 -7.37
CA GLY A 265 6.30 -2.40 -7.63
C GLY A 265 6.85 -3.51 -8.49
N THR A 266 7.73 -3.19 -9.44
CA THR A 266 8.43 -4.16 -10.27
C THR A 266 9.86 -3.70 -10.49
N GLY A 267 10.80 -4.62 -10.34
CA GLY A 267 12.22 -4.36 -10.56
C GLY A 267 12.93 -5.60 -11.09
N GLU A 268 14.26 -5.54 -11.10
CA GLU A 268 15.10 -6.67 -11.48
C GLU A 268 14.98 -7.82 -10.46
N TYR A 269 15.65 -8.94 -10.75
CA TYR A 269 15.65 -10.14 -9.89
C TYR A 269 14.24 -10.67 -9.56
N GLY A 270 13.28 -10.50 -10.47
CA GLY A 270 11.91 -10.95 -10.29
C GLY A 270 11.14 -10.19 -9.21
N VAL A 271 11.58 -9.01 -8.79
CA VAL A 271 10.85 -8.20 -7.80
C VAL A 271 9.44 -7.91 -8.31
N ARG A 272 8.44 -8.35 -7.54
CA ARG A 272 7.03 -8.02 -7.76
C ARG A 272 6.33 -7.80 -6.43
N ASN A 273 6.00 -6.55 -6.18
CA ASN A 273 5.44 -6.11 -4.91
C ASN A 273 4.06 -5.50 -5.14
N ASP A 274 3.24 -5.52 -4.10
CA ASP A 274 2.01 -4.74 -4.04
C ASP A 274 1.68 -4.37 -2.60
N ILE A 275 1.35 -3.10 -2.39
CA ILE A 275 0.95 -2.54 -1.08
C ILE A 275 -0.44 -1.95 -1.21
N ALA A 276 -1.33 -2.27 -0.28
CA ALA A 276 -2.72 -1.94 -0.42
C ALA A 276 -3.47 -1.69 0.89
N VAL A 277 -4.48 -0.83 0.82
CA VAL A 277 -5.60 -0.80 1.75
C VAL A 277 -6.83 -1.36 1.05
N VAL A 278 -7.32 -2.49 1.55
CA VAL A 278 -8.52 -3.17 1.09
C VAL A 278 -9.70 -2.70 1.92
N TYR A 279 -10.85 -2.45 1.27
CA TYR A 279 -12.07 -1.96 1.93
C TYR A 279 -13.21 -2.99 1.85
N PRO A 280 -13.26 -3.99 2.75
CA PRO A 280 -14.35 -4.96 2.76
C PRO A 280 -15.71 -4.32 3.11
N THR A 281 -16.78 -4.79 2.48
CA THR A 281 -18.15 -4.33 2.78
C THR A 281 -18.52 -4.62 4.24
N GLY A 282 -18.94 -3.59 4.97
CA GLY A 282 -19.42 -3.72 6.35
C GLY A 282 -18.36 -4.02 7.40
N ARG A 283 -17.06 -3.89 7.07
CA ARG A 283 -15.95 -4.06 8.01
C ARG A 283 -14.96 -2.88 7.91
N ALA A 284 -14.08 -2.78 8.90
CA ALA A 284 -12.96 -1.85 8.83
C ALA A 284 -11.97 -2.26 7.71
N PRO A 285 -11.17 -1.31 7.20
CA PRO A 285 -10.16 -1.61 6.18
C PRO A 285 -9.13 -2.65 6.64
N ILE A 286 -8.49 -3.30 5.68
CA ILE A 286 -7.37 -4.22 5.89
C ILE A 286 -6.16 -3.63 5.19
N VAL A 287 -5.04 -3.51 5.89
CA VAL A 287 -3.74 -3.17 5.26
C VAL A 287 -3.08 -4.46 4.82
N VAL A 288 -2.62 -4.55 3.57
CA VAL A 288 -1.91 -5.70 3.02
C VAL A 288 -0.65 -5.23 2.32
N VAL A 289 0.49 -5.83 2.65
CA VAL A 289 1.77 -5.64 1.98
C VAL A 289 2.31 -7.01 1.61
N VAL A 290 2.55 -7.21 0.32
CA VAL A 290 3.20 -8.39 -0.22
C VAL A 290 4.41 -7.95 -1.03
N MET A 291 5.57 -8.49 -0.69
CA MET A 291 6.83 -8.20 -1.37
C MET A 291 7.47 -9.51 -1.81
N THR A 292 8.01 -9.54 -3.02
CA THR A 292 8.67 -10.73 -3.57
C THR A 292 9.97 -10.36 -4.22
N ALA A 293 10.94 -11.28 -4.18
CA ALA A 293 12.21 -11.15 -4.87
C ALA A 293 12.83 -12.53 -5.09
N THR A 294 13.73 -12.65 -6.05
CA THR A 294 14.57 -13.83 -6.26
C THR A 294 16.05 -13.45 -6.18
N ASP A 295 16.95 -14.42 -6.30
CA ASP A 295 18.39 -14.19 -6.47
C ASP A 295 18.86 -14.34 -7.93
N ARG A 296 17.93 -14.58 -8.86
CA ARG A 296 18.23 -14.77 -10.28
C ARG A 296 17.95 -13.50 -11.07
N SER A 297 18.98 -12.95 -11.71
CA SER A 297 18.87 -11.73 -12.50
C SER A 297 17.91 -11.82 -13.69
N ASP A 298 17.63 -13.03 -14.20
CA ASP A 298 16.71 -13.26 -15.32
C ASP A 298 15.26 -13.53 -14.91
N ALA A 299 14.99 -13.67 -13.60
CA ALA A 299 13.65 -13.91 -13.08
C ALA A 299 12.68 -12.80 -13.47
N LYS A 300 11.43 -13.20 -13.70
CA LYS A 300 10.33 -12.31 -14.08
C LYS A 300 9.41 -12.07 -12.90
N ALA A 301 8.73 -10.93 -12.92
CA ALA A 301 7.65 -10.64 -11.98
C ALA A 301 6.54 -11.71 -12.03
N ASP A 302 6.01 -12.07 -10.87
CA ASP A 302 4.99 -13.11 -10.71
C ASP A 302 3.75 -12.55 -9.98
N ASP A 303 2.76 -12.10 -10.77
CA ASP A 303 1.45 -11.65 -10.28
C ASP A 303 0.70 -12.75 -9.49
N PRO A 304 0.57 -13.99 -10.02
CA PRO A 304 -0.05 -15.09 -9.31
C PRO A 304 0.47 -15.34 -7.89
N LEU A 305 1.79 -15.20 -7.65
CA LEU A 305 2.37 -15.32 -6.30
C LEU A 305 1.80 -14.25 -5.36
N VAL A 306 1.76 -12.99 -5.79
CA VAL A 306 1.24 -11.87 -5.00
C VAL A 306 -0.25 -12.07 -4.67
N ALA A 307 -1.04 -12.48 -5.66
CA ALA A 307 -2.47 -12.77 -5.49
C ALA A 307 -2.70 -13.95 -4.53
N ALA A 308 -1.94 -15.03 -4.67
CA ALA A 308 -2.05 -16.22 -3.82
C ALA A 308 -1.67 -15.89 -2.36
N ALA A 309 -0.58 -15.17 -2.15
CA ALA A 309 -0.15 -14.72 -0.83
C ALA A 309 -1.20 -13.82 -0.16
N THR A 310 -1.76 -12.88 -0.92
CA THR A 310 -2.85 -12.01 -0.46
C THR A 310 -4.06 -12.81 0.01
N LYS A 311 -4.50 -13.80 -0.79
CA LYS A 311 -5.63 -14.66 -0.45
C LYS A 311 -5.39 -15.42 0.86
N GLN A 312 -4.21 -15.98 1.05
CA GLN A 312 -3.84 -16.67 2.29
C GLN A 312 -3.84 -15.72 3.49
N ALA A 313 -3.24 -14.53 3.34
CA ALA A 313 -3.16 -13.53 4.41
C ALA A 313 -4.54 -13.04 4.85
N VAL A 314 -5.41 -12.70 3.89
CA VAL A 314 -6.76 -12.21 4.17
C VAL A 314 -7.66 -13.31 4.75
N ALA A 315 -7.50 -14.56 4.31
CA ALA A 315 -8.22 -15.68 4.92
C ALA A 315 -7.81 -15.91 6.38
N ALA A 316 -6.53 -15.75 6.71
CA ALA A 316 -6.00 -15.92 8.06
C ALA A 316 -6.34 -14.77 9.04
N LEU A 317 -6.84 -13.63 8.54
CA LEU A 317 -7.37 -12.54 9.37
C LEU A 317 -8.81 -12.77 9.87
N ARG A 318 -9.50 -13.79 9.33
CA ARG A 318 -10.91 -14.09 9.64
C ARG A 318 -11.08 -14.97 10.87
#